data_AF-A0A6P6M6Y3-F1
#
_entry.id   AF-A0A6P6M6Y3-F1
#
_cell.length_a   1.000
_cell.length_b   1.000
_cell.length_c   1.000
_cell.angle_alpha   90.00
_cell.angle_beta   90.00
_cell.angle_gamma   90.00
#
_symmetry.space_group_name_H-M   'P 1'
#
loop_
_entity.id
_entity.type
_entity.pdbx_description
1 polymer ?
#
loop_
_entity_poly.entity_id
_entity_poly.type
_entity_poly.pdbx_seq_one_letter_code
_entity_poly.pdbx_strand_id
1 'polypeptide(L)'
;MSGASVKVAVRVRPFNSRETSKESKCIIQMQGNSTTILNPKNPKEPPKSFSFDYSYWSHTSPDDPCFASQSLVFNDIGKEMLQHAFEGYNVCIFAYGQTGAGKSYTMMGKQEEGQEGIIPLLCEDLFEKINDNSNEEISYSVEVAYMEIYCERVRDLLNPKNKGNLRVREHPLLGPYVEDLSKLAVMSYTDIADLMDAGNKARTVAATNMNETSSRSHAVFTIVFTQRKYDSETDLSTEKVSKISLVDLAGSERADSTGAKGTRLKEGANINKSLTTLGKVISALAEVSKKKKKTDFIPYRDSVLTWLLRENLGGNSRTAMVAALSPADINYDETLSTLRYADRAKQIKCNAVINEDPNNRLVRELKDEVTRLKELLRAQGLGDILDIKPMGDDYLGSGIKSPMGCLTASPSSGSLCSQAGLQSVSSIQERIMSTPGGEEAIERLKESEKIIAELNETWEEKLRKTEAIRMEREALLAEMGVAIREDGGTLGVFSPKKTPHLVNLNEDPLMSECLLYYIKDGITRVGQADAERRQDIVLSGAHIREEHCIFRSERNANGNVIVHVGAM
;
A
#
# COMPACT_ATOMS: atom_id res chain seq x y z
N MET A 1 -23.85 -10.31 -21.28
CA MET A 1 -23.25 -10.35 -19.94
C MET A 1 -23.59 -9.04 -19.24
N SER A 2 -24.35 -9.07 -18.15
CA SER A 2 -24.73 -7.86 -17.40
C SER A 2 -23.58 -7.46 -16.48
N GLY A 3 -22.96 -6.30 -16.72
CA GLY A 3 -21.92 -5.77 -15.83
C GLY A 3 -22.46 -5.60 -14.41
N ALA A 4 -21.63 -5.96 -13.43
CA ALA A 4 -21.96 -5.89 -12.01
C ALA A 4 -21.79 -4.46 -11.51
N SER A 5 -22.78 -3.90 -10.83
CA SER A 5 -22.60 -2.63 -10.13
C SER A 5 -21.69 -2.80 -8.92
N VAL A 6 -20.95 -1.74 -8.57
CA VAL A 6 -20.20 -1.70 -7.32
C VAL A 6 -21.17 -1.85 -6.15
N LYS A 7 -20.91 -2.80 -5.25
CA LYS A 7 -21.67 -2.95 -4.01
C LYS A 7 -21.25 -1.89 -3.02
N VAL A 8 -22.21 -1.28 -2.34
CA VAL A 8 -21.94 -0.21 -1.37
C VAL A 8 -22.61 -0.54 -0.05
N ALA A 9 -21.79 -0.61 0.99
CA ALA A 9 -22.23 -0.69 2.36
C ALA A 9 -21.84 0.58 3.12
N VAL A 10 -22.68 0.99 4.06
CA VAL A 10 -22.33 2.05 5.01
C VAL A 10 -22.29 1.47 6.42
N ARG A 11 -21.38 1.96 7.26
CA ARG A 11 -21.21 1.49 8.63
C ARG A 11 -21.04 2.64 9.59
N VAL A 12 -21.90 2.74 10.58
CA VAL A 12 -21.82 3.75 11.65
C VAL A 12 -21.22 3.15 12.91
N ARG A 13 -20.20 3.81 13.47
CA ARG A 13 -19.52 3.37 14.70
C ARG A 13 -20.15 3.94 15.98
N PRO A 14 -19.77 3.45 17.17
CA PRO A 14 -20.09 4.10 18.45
C PRO A 14 -19.46 5.50 18.55
N PHE A 15 -19.89 6.30 19.52
CA PHE A 15 -19.17 7.53 19.85
C PHE A 15 -17.75 7.22 20.34
N ASN A 16 -16.80 8.06 19.95
CA ASN A 16 -15.45 8.02 20.50
C ASN A 16 -15.37 8.89 21.77
N SER A 17 -14.28 8.77 22.53
CA SER A 17 -14.09 9.49 23.80
C SER A 17 -14.23 11.01 23.66
N ARG A 18 -13.87 11.58 22.52
CA ARG A 18 -13.97 13.02 22.23
C ARG A 18 -15.41 13.47 21.95
N GLU A 19 -16.19 12.64 21.29
CA GLU A 19 -17.60 12.91 21.00
C GLU A 19 -18.44 12.75 22.27
N THR A 20 -18.15 11.74 23.09
CA THR A 20 -18.77 11.56 24.41
C THR A 20 -18.45 12.72 25.34
N SER A 21 -17.19 13.16 25.42
CA SER A 21 -16.80 14.29 26.29
C SER A 21 -17.38 15.63 25.85
N LYS A 22 -17.78 15.75 24.58
CA LYS A 22 -18.44 16.93 24.02
C LYS A 22 -19.97 16.82 24.03
N GLU A 23 -20.52 15.76 24.60
CA GLU A 23 -21.97 15.50 24.61
C GLU A 23 -22.58 15.57 23.20
N SER A 24 -21.86 15.07 22.20
CA SER A 24 -22.31 15.07 20.80
C SER A 24 -23.61 14.31 20.61
N LYS A 25 -24.47 14.82 19.73
CA LYS A 25 -25.76 14.20 19.40
C LYS A 25 -25.64 13.25 18.22
N CYS A 26 -26.36 12.13 18.28
CA CYS A 26 -26.42 11.19 17.17
C CYS A 26 -27.32 11.76 16.07
N ILE A 27 -26.76 11.92 14.87
CA ILE A 27 -27.44 12.49 13.69
C ILE A 27 -27.73 11.45 12.61
N ILE A 28 -27.42 10.18 12.86
CA ILE A 28 -27.63 9.07 11.93
C ILE A 28 -28.73 8.16 12.45
N GLN A 29 -29.60 7.73 11.56
CA GLN A 29 -30.61 6.71 11.81
C GLN A 29 -30.57 5.70 10.66
N MET A 30 -30.56 4.40 10.99
CA MET A 30 -30.56 3.33 10.00
C MET A 30 -31.79 2.45 10.20
N GLN A 31 -32.45 2.11 9.09
CA GLN A 31 -33.58 1.18 9.08
C GLN A 31 -33.48 0.28 7.84
N GLY A 32 -33.18 -1.00 8.06
CA GLY A 32 -32.84 -1.91 6.96
C GLY A 32 -31.69 -1.35 6.13
N ASN A 33 -31.90 -1.23 4.82
CA ASN A 33 -30.90 -0.71 3.89
C ASN A 33 -30.95 0.83 3.70
N SER A 34 -31.77 1.52 4.48
CA SER A 34 -31.93 2.98 4.43
C SER A 34 -31.13 3.64 5.55
N THR A 35 -30.34 4.65 5.20
CA THR A 35 -29.58 5.48 6.13
C THR A 35 -30.05 6.93 6.00
N THR A 36 -30.50 7.52 7.11
CA THR A 36 -30.97 8.90 7.19
C THR A 36 -30.02 9.74 8.03
N ILE A 37 -29.71 10.95 7.56
CA ILE A 37 -28.90 11.94 8.27
C ILE A 37 -29.73 13.20 8.58
N LEU A 38 -29.66 13.65 9.82
CA LEU A 38 -30.33 14.85 10.33
C LEU A 38 -29.36 16.04 10.33
N ASN A 39 -29.81 17.22 9.90
CA ASN A 39 -28.99 18.42 9.92
C ASN A 39 -29.10 19.14 11.28
N PRO A 40 -28.04 19.11 12.12
CA PRO A 40 -28.09 19.77 13.43
C PRO A 40 -28.14 21.30 13.32
N LYS A 41 -27.63 21.87 12.21
CA LYS A 41 -27.60 23.33 11.97
C LYS A 41 -28.95 23.88 11.51
N ASN A 42 -29.80 23.03 10.93
CA ASN A 42 -31.13 23.44 10.47
C ASN A 42 -32.18 22.34 10.71
N PRO A 43 -32.75 22.26 11.93
CA PRO A 43 -33.73 21.23 12.29
C PRO A 43 -35.05 21.26 11.49
N LYS A 44 -35.31 22.36 10.76
CA LYS A 44 -36.48 22.49 9.89
C LYS A 44 -36.25 21.86 8.51
N GLU A 45 -35.00 21.60 8.13
CA GLU A 45 -34.69 20.91 6.89
C GLU A 45 -35.12 19.44 7.01
N PRO A 46 -35.82 18.88 6.00
CA PRO A 46 -36.18 17.47 6.04
C PRO A 46 -34.91 16.60 6.11
N PRO A 47 -34.93 15.50 6.88
CA PRO A 47 -33.82 14.56 6.93
C PRO A 47 -33.48 14.04 5.52
N LYS A 48 -32.20 13.82 5.26
CA LYS A 48 -31.73 13.27 3.97
C LYS A 48 -31.57 11.77 4.11
N SER A 49 -32.30 11.02 3.29
CA SER A 49 -32.24 9.55 3.28
C SER A 49 -31.51 9.03 2.05
N PHE A 50 -30.71 7.99 2.25
CA PHE A 50 -29.93 7.29 1.24
C PHE A 50 -30.20 5.79 1.34
N SER A 51 -30.14 5.07 0.22
CA SER A 51 -30.36 3.61 0.20
C SER A 51 -29.16 2.88 -0.40
N PHE A 52 -28.59 1.98 0.37
CA PHE A 52 -27.38 1.23 0.04
C PHE A 52 -27.68 -0.26 -0.09
N ASP A 53 -26.68 -1.08 -0.42
CA ASP A 53 -26.84 -2.53 -0.42
C ASP A 53 -26.89 -3.06 1.02
N TYR A 54 -26.09 -2.45 1.92
CA TYR A 54 -26.13 -2.70 3.37
C TYR A 54 -25.98 -1.41 4.18
N SER A 55 -26.64 -1.33 5.33
CA SER A 55 -26.47 -0.23 6.31
C SER A 55 -26.26 -0.82 7.70
N TYR A 56 -25.01 -0.80 8.17
CA TYR A 56 -24.59 -1.43 9.42
C TYR A 56 -24.63 -0.45 10.60
N TRP A 57 -25.48 -0.75 11.56
CA TRP A 57 -25.57 -0.03 12.83
C TRP A 57 -24.66 -0.67 13.88
N SER A 58 -23.47 -0.10 14.10
CA SER A 58 -22.55 -0.55 15.16
C SER A 58 -22.47 0.46 16.31
N HIS A 59 -23.46 1.34 16.47
CA HIS A 59 -23.37 2.49 17.40
C HIS A 59 -23.63 2.15 18.87
N THR A 60 -24.47 1.14 19.12
CA THR A 60 -24.97 0.71 20.43
C THR A 60 -24.13 -0.44 21.01
N SER A 61 -24.72 -1.33 21.82
CA SER A 61 -24.06 -2.53 22.35
C SER A 61 -24.44 -3.78 21.55
N PRO A 62 -23.69 -4.88 21.68
CA PRO A 62 -24.06 -6.17 21.10
C PRO A 62 -25.43 -6.72 21.53
N ASP A 63 -26.01 -6.21 22.61
CA ASP A 63 -27.35 -6.59 23.07
C ASP A 63 -28.48 -5.99 22.22
N ASP A 64 -28.17 -4.98 21.41
CA ASP A 64 -29.12 -4.39 20.46
C ASP A 64 -29.32 -5.35 19.28
N PRO A 65 -30.56 -5.79 18.97
CA PRO A 65 -30.82 -6.66 17.82
C PRO A 65 -30.40 -6.06 16.47
N CYS A 66 -30.25 -4.74 16.38
CA CYS A 66 -29.78 -4.05 15.18
C CYS A 66 -28.26 -3.92 15.12
N PHE A 67 -27.52 -4.40 16.13
CA PHE A 67 -26.07 -4.26 16.21
C PHE A 67 -25.35 -5.08 15.14
N ALA A 68 -24.53 -4.41 14.34
CA ALA A 68 -23.69 -5.02 13.33
C ALA A 68 -22.27 -5.29 13.87
N SER A 69 -21.95 -6.56 14.12
CA SER A 69 -20.63 -7.03 14.52
C SER A 69 -19.65 -7.12 13.35
N GLN A 70 -18.35 -7.31 13.63
CA GLN A 70 -17.35 -7.59 12.61
C GLN A 70 -17.70 -8.84 11.78
N SER A 71 -18.15 -9.90 12.46
CA SER A 71 -18.56 -11.15 11.82
C SER A 71 -19.73 -10.94 10.84
N LEU A 72 -20.74 -10.13 11.20
CA LEU A 72 -21.85 -9.83 10.29
C LEU A 72 -21.35 -9.14 9.01
N VAL A 73 -20.51 -8.10 9.16
CA VAL A 73 -19.95 -7.36 8.02
C VAL A 73 -19.11 -8.28 7.12
N PHE A 74 -18.32 -9.19 7.71
CA PHE A 74 -17.56 -10.18 6.96
C PHE A 74 -18.45 -11.21 6.25
N ASN A 75 -19.50 -11.71 6.90
CA ASN A 75 -20.42 -12.67 6.29
C ASN A 75 -21.15 -12.08 5.08
N ASP A 76 -21.56 -10.81 5.16
CA ASP A 76 -22.33 -10.16 4.08
C ASP A 76 -21.46 -9.70 2.90
N ILE A 77 -20.21 -9.27 3.15
CA ILE A 77 -19.32 -8.72 2.12
C ILE A 77 -18.14 -9.64 1.87
N GLY A 78 -17.39 -9.98 2.92
CA GLY A 78 -16.15 -10.74 2.82
C GLY A 78 -16.35 -12.13 2.21
N LYS A 79 -17.32 -12.92 2.70
CA LYS A 79 -17.59 -14.27 2.20
C LYS A 79 -18.00 -14.29 0.72
N GLU A 80 -18.86 -13.37 0.31
CA GLU A 80 -19.27 -13.26 -1.09
C GLU A 80 -18.09 -12.86 -1.99
N MET A 81 -17.29 -11.88 -1.56
CA MET A 81 -16.12 -11.43 -2.29
C MET A 81 -15.07 -12.54 -2.40
N LEU A 82 -14.86 -13.31 -1.34
CA LEU A 82 -13.98 -14.48 -1.36
C LEU A 82 -14.52 -15.56 -2.31
N GLN A 83 -15.83 -15.82 -2.32
CA GLN A 83 -16.45 -16.74 -3.27
C GLN A 83 -16.15 -16.35 -4.73
N HIS A 84 -16.25 -15.07 -5.07
CA HIS A 84 -15.88 -14.59 -6.40
C HIS A 84 -14.40 -14.78 -6.73
N ALA A 85 -13.51 -14.70 -5.75
CA ALA A 85 -12.09 -15.00 -5.95
C ALA A 85 -11.87 -16.49 -6.29
N PHE A 86 -12.55 -17.41 -5.60
CA PHE A 86 -12.56 -18.85 -5.93
C PHE A 86 -13.19 -19.15 -7.30
N GLU A 87 -14.15 -18.34 -7.77
CA GLU A 87 -14.65 -18.44 -9.14
C GLU A 87 -13.63 -17.99 -10.20
N GLY A 88 -12.60 -17.24 -9.80
CA GLY A 88 -11.55 -16.69 -10.67
C GLY A 88 -11.77 -15.24 -11.09
N TYR A 89 -12.67 -14.49 -10.42
CA TYR A 89 -12.81 -13.05 -10.63
C TYR A 89 -11.79 -12.26 -9.82
N ASN A 90 -11.34 -11.12 -10.35
CA ASN A 90 -10.68 -10.12 -9.51
C ASN A 90 -11.69 -9.48 -8.56
N VAL A 91 -11.24 -9.12 -7.37
CA VAL A 91 -12.07 -8.65 -6.27
C VAL A 91 -11.41 -7.44 -5.63
N CYS A 92 -12.20 -6.44 -5.26
CA CYS A 92 -11.71 -5.29 -4.53
C CYS A 92 -12.67 -4.88 -3.41
N ILE A 93 -12.16 -4.73 -2.19
CA ILE A 93 -12.88 -4.16 -1.06
C ILE A 93 -12.12 -2.94 -0.60
N PHE A 94 -12.75 -1.77 -0.60
CA PHE A 94 -12.12 -0.55 -0.11
C PHE A 94 -12.95 0.17 0.93
N ALA A 95 -12.30 0.63 2.00
CA ALA A 95 -12.92 1.44 3.04
C ALA A 95 -12.72 2.94 2.79
N TYR A 96 -13.77 3.74 2.94
CA TYR A 96 -13.75 5.19 2.70
C TYR A 96 -14.49 5.95 3.82
N GLY A 97 -14.04 7.17 4.13
CA GLY A 97 -14.62 8.03 5.16
C GLY A 97 -13.57 8.86 5.89
N GLN A 98 -14.00 9.77 6.77
CA GLN A 98 -13.08 10.64 7.50
C GLN A 98 -12.16 9.85 8.45
N THR A 99 -11.07 10.48 8.88
CA THR A 99 -10.21 9.97 9.95
C THR A 99 -11.02 9.72 11.22
N GLY A 100 -10.77 8.56 11.83
CA GLY A 100 -11.50 8.12 13.02
C GLY A 100 -12.93 7.67 12.74
N ALA A 101 -13.39 7.50 11.49
CA ALA A 101 -14.74 6.99 11.20
C ALA A 101 -14.87 5.45 11.34
N GLY A 102 -13.75 4.71 11.40
CA GLY A 102 -13.75 3.24 11.52
C GLY A 102 -13.32 2.47 10.27
N LYS A 103 -12.59 3.10 9.34
CA LYS A 103 -12.04 2.44 8.13
C LYS A 103 -11.11 1.28 8.47
N SER A 104 -10.00 1.56 9.16
CA SER A 104 -9.03 0.55 9.58
C SER A 104 -9.62 -0.47 10.55
N TYR A 105 -10.57 -0.08 11.41
CA TYR A 105 -11.32 -1.03 12.24
C TYR A 105 -12.17 -2.01 11.42
N THR A 106 -12.74 -1.57 10.30
CA THR A 106 -13.49 -2.47 9.42
C THR A 106 -12.57 -3.38 8.61
N MET A 107 -11.45 -2.85 8.09
CA MET A 107 -10.52 -3.63 7.26
C MET A 107 -9.63 -4.56 8.09
N MET A 108 -8.95 -4.03 9.11
CA MET A 108 -7.99 -4.76 9.94
C MET A 108 -8.60 -5.27 11.25
N GLY A 109 -9.47 -4.48 11.87
CA GLY A 109 -10.02 -4.80 13.20
C GLY A 109 -9.13 -4.32 14.34
N LYS A 110 -9.36 -4.89 15.52
CA LYS A 110 -8.48 -4.76 16.69
C LYS A 110 -7.77 -6.09 16.94
N GLN A 111 -6.64 -6.03 17.65
CA GLN A 111 -5.96 -7.22 18.19
C GLN A 111 -6.66 -7.73 19.47
N GLU A 112 -7.98 -7.93 19.37
CA GLU A 112 -8.84 -8.49 20.42
C GLU A 112 -9.66 -9.62 19.77
N GLU A 113 -9.80 -10.75 20.46
CA GLU A 113 -10.55 -11.90 19.94
C GLU A 113 -12.01 -11.52 19.61
N GLY A 114 -12.45 -11.84 18.40
CA GLY A 114 -13.78 -11.50 17.89
C GLY A 114 -13.92 -10.04 17.39
N GLN A 115 -12.83 -9.28 17.35
CA GLN A 115 -12.77 -7.92 16.79
C GLN A 115 -11.95 -7.82 15.50
N GLU A 116 -11.62 -8.96 14.88
CA GLU A 116 -10.88 -9.07 13.64
C GLU A 116 -11.65 -8.40 12.48
N GLY A 117 -10.93 -7.74 11.58
CA GLY A 117 -11.50 -7.08 10.41
C GLY A 117 -11.77 -8.01 9.24
N ILE A 118 -12.21 -7.41 8.12
CA ILE A 118 -12.43 -8.14 6.86
C ILE A 118 -11.14 -8.84 6.39
N ILE A 119 -9.97 -8.21 6.51
CA ILE A 119 -8.70 -8.75 6.02
C ILE A 119 -8.32 -10.05 6.74
N PRO A 120 -8.13 -10.07 8.07
CA PRO A 120 -7.78 -11.30 8.79
C PRO A 120 -8.83 -12.41 8.60
N LEU A 121 -10.12 -12.09 8.74
CA LEU A 121 -11.20 -13.07 8.56
C LEU A 121 -11.24 -13.64 7.12
N LEU A 122 -10.98 -12.82 6.11
CA LEU A 122 -10.91 -13.30 4.72
C LEU A 122 -9.71 -14.21 4.50
N CYS A 123 -8.57 -13.90 5.10
CA CYS A 123 -7.36 -14.72 4.97
C CYS A 123 -7.51 -16.05 5.70
N GLU A 124 -8.17 -16.06 6.86
CA GLU A 124 -8.50 -17.28 7.60
C GLU A 124 -9.47 -18.16 6.80
N ASP A 125 -10.61 -17.63 6.34
CA ASP A 125 -11.60 -18.36 5.52
C ASP A 125 -11.00 -18.82 4.17
N LEU A 126 -10.06 -18.06 3.58
CA LEU A 126 -9.32 -18.47 2.39
C LEU A 126 -8.53 -19.76 2.64
N PHE A 127 -7.74 -19.81 3.72
CA PHE A 127 -6.92 -20.98 4.02
C PHE A 127 -7.74 -22.15 4.58
N GLU A 128 -8.82 -21.88 5.32
CA GLU A 128 -9.78 -22.91 5.73
C GLU A 128 -10.34 -23.63 4.49
N LYS A 129 -10.81 -22.89 3.48
CA LYS A 129 -11.29 -23.47 2.22
C LYS A 129 -10.22 -24.18 1.39
N ILE A 130 -8.98 -23.69 1.41
CA ILE A 130 -7.86 -24.36 0.75
C ILE A 130 -7.57 -25.70 1.42
N ASN A 131 -7.59 -25.75 2.76
CA ASN A 131 -7.29 -26.96 3.54
C ASN A 131 -8.44 -27.98 3.52
N ASP A 132 -9.68 -27.50 3.43
CA ASP A 132 -10.89 -28.35 3.30
C ASP A 132 -11.07 -28.92 1.90
N ASN A 133 -10.19 -28.57 0.95
CA ASN A 133 -10.25 -29.09 -0.40
C ASN A 133 -9.98 -30.59 -0.44
N SER A 134 -11.01 -31.36 -0.78
CA SER A 134 -10.96 -32.81 -0.96
C SER A 134 -10.54 -33.24 -2.36
N ASN A 135 -10.37 -32.30 -3.30
CA ASN A 135 -10.02 -32.62 -4.68
C ASN A 135 -8.50 -32.55 -4.91
N GLU A 136 -7.87 -33.72 -5.04
CA GLU A 136 -6.42 -33.85 -5.32
C GLU A 136 -6.01 -33.31 -6.71
N GLU A 137 -6.96 -33.10 -7.64
CA GLU A 137 -6.70 -32.53 -8.97
C GLU A 137 -6.47 -31.00 -8.94
N ILE A 138 -6.85 -30.34 -7.83
CA ILE A 138 -6.76 -28.88 -7.70
C ILE A 138 -5.68 -28.55 -6.68
N SER A 139 -4.70 -27.78 -7.13
CA SER A 139 -3.66 -27.19 -6.28
C SER A 139 -3.83 -25.68 -6.17
N TYR A 140 -3.48 -25.12 -5.02
CA TYR A 140 -3.63 -23.71 -4.72
C TYR A 140 -2.27 -23.07 -4.46
N SER A 141 -2.10 -21.82 -4.87
CA SER A 141 -0.97 -21.00 -4.49
C SER A 141 -1.40 -19.58 -4.17
N VAL A 142 -0.79 -19.00 -3.14
CA VAL A 142 -1.17 -17.71 -2.58
C VAL A 142 0.07 -16.83 -2.45
N GLU A 143 0.05 -15.68 -3.10
CA GLU A 143 1.08 -14.65 -2.95
C GLU A 143 0.47 -13.38 -2.38
N VAL A 144 1.19 -12.69 -1.49
CA VAL A 144 0.74 -11.43 -0.88
C VAL A 144 1.69 -10.29 -1.19
N ALA A 145 1.13 -9.10 -1.38
CA ALA A 145 1.85 -7.85 -1.49
C ALA A 145 1.18 -6.80 -0.60
N TYR A 146 1.97 -6.00 0.09
CA TYR A 146 1.46 -4.93 0.93
C TYR A 146 2.20 -3.64 0.64
N MET A 147 1.48 -2.63 0.20
CA MET A 147 2.04 -1.33 -0.14
C MET A 147 1.30 -0.19 0.53
N GLU A 148 2.02 0.92 0.67
CA GLU A 148 1.48 2.18 1.15
C GLU A 148 1.67 3.26 0.09
N ILE A 149 0.63 4.07 -0.09
CA ILE A 149 0.66 5.25 -0.97
C ILE A 149 0.52 6.48 -0.08
N TYR A 150 1.58 7.27 0.00
CA TYR A 150 1.61 8.51 0.76
C TYR A 150 2.18 9.65 -0.09
N CYS A 151 1.44 10.75 -0.20
CA CYS A 151 1.84 11.90 -1.02
C CYS A 151 2.27 11.52 -2.45
N GLU A 152 1.51 10.64 -3.13
CA GLU A 152 1.81 10.13 -4.48
C GLU A 152 3.12 9.32 -4.58
N ARG A 153 3.67 8.87 -3.44
CA ARG A 153 4.83 7.98 -3.37
C ARG A 153 4.38 6.60 -2.91
N VAL A 154 4.89 5.57 -3.55
CA VAL A 154 4.60 4.16 -3.23
C VAL A 154 5.75 3.58 -2.43
N ARG A 155 5.43 2.94 -1.31
CA ARG A 155 6.39 2.20 -0.47
C ARG A 155 5.96 0.75 -0.34
N ASP A 156 6.94 -0.15 -0.38
CA ASP A 156 6.75 -1.56 -0.05
C ASP A 156 6.76 -1.73 1.47
N LEU A 157 5.71 -2.30 2.05
CA LEU A 157 5.62 -2.55 3.49
C LEU A 157 6.19 -3.92 3.88
N LEU A 158 6.44 -4.82 2.92
CA LEU A 158 6.91 -6.17 3.17
C LEU A 158 8.43 -6.31 3.01
N ASN A 159 9.06 -5.49 2.18
CA ASN A 159 10.50 -5.63 1.94
C ASN A 159 11.33 -4.54 2.64
N PRO A 160 12.13 -4.89 3.66
CA PRO A 160 12.92 -3.92 4.41
C PRO A 160 14.07 -3.30 3.59
N LYS A 161 14.49 -3.92 2.47
CA LYS A 161 15.48 -3.33 1.54
C LYS A 161 14.89 -2.16 0.77
N ASN A 162 13.60 -2.24 0.43
CA ASN A 162 12.92 -1.27 -0.43
C ASN A 162 12.43 -0.05 0.35
N LYS A 163 13.37 0.73 0.92
CA LYS A 163 13.08 2.00 1.62
C LYS A 163 12.77 3.17 0.67
N GLY A 164 12.92 2.95 -0.63
CA GLY A 164 12.74 3.96 -1.68
C GLY A 164 11.28 4.15 -2.10
N ASN A 165 11.06 5.15 -2.97
CA ASN A 165 9.79 5.30 -3.68
C ASN A 165 9.76 4.36 -4.88
N LEU A 166 8.85 3.40 -4.89
CA LEU A 166 8.63 2.52 -6.04
C LEU A 166 7.96 3.28 -7.18
N ARG A 167 8.36 2.95 -8.42
CA ARG A 167 7.81 3.59 -9.61
C ARG A 167 6.55 2.85 -10.06
N VAL A 168 5.54 3.61 -10.46
CA VAL A 168 4.34 3.06 -11.11
C VAL A 168 4.55 3.12 -12.62
N ARG A 169 4.43 1.96 -13.26
CA ARG A 169 4.54 1.79 -14.71
C ARG A 169 3.22 1.25 -15.27
N GLU A 170 3.07 1.30 -16.58
CA GLU A 170 1.91 0.74 -17.26
C GLU A 170 2.36 -0.06 -18.48
N HIS A 171 2.08 -1.35 -18.45
CA HIS A 171 2.32 -2.23 -19.58
C HIS A 171 0.99 -2.48 -20.32
N PRO A 172 0.94 -2.48 -21.67
CA PRO A 172 -0.31 -2.61 -22.43
C PRO A 172 -1.16 -3.83 -22.08
N LEU A 173 -0.51 -4.95 -21.72
CA LEU A 173 -1.18 -6.21 -21.41
C LEU A 173 -1.52 -6.38 -19.91
N LEU A 174 -0.71 -5.82 -19.02
CA LEU A 174 -0.87 -5.95 -17.56
C LEU A 174 -1.65 -4.78 -16.94
N GLY A 175 -1.75 -3.67 -17.66
CA GLY A 175 -2.19 -2.41 -17.10
C GLY A 175 -1.16 -1.78 -16.15
N PRO A 176 -1.61 -0.86 -15.27
CA PRO A 176 -0.75 -0.19 -14.31
C PRO A 176 -0.29 -1.14 -13.20
N TYR A 177 1.01 -1.13 -12.91
CA TYR A 177 1.62 -1.94 -11.87
C TYR A 177 2.75 -1.17 -11.18
N VAL A 178 3.15 -1.66 -10.01
CA VAL A 178 4.27 -1.10 -9.25
C VAL A 178 5.51 -1.93 -9.55
N GLU A 179 6.53 -1.29 -10.11
CA GLU A 179 7.82 -1.93 -10.38
C GLU A 179 8.51 -2.28 -9.04
N ASP A 180 9.11 -3.47 -8.98
CA ASP A 180 9.86 -3.98 -7.82
C ASP A 180 9.06 -4.13 -6.52
N LEU A 181 7.72 -4.13 -6.60
CA LEU A 181 6.87 -4.45 -5.46
C LEU A 181 7.01 -5.93 -5.10
N SER A 182 7.31 -6.20 -3.83
CA SER A 182 7.53 -7.56 -3.37
C SER A 182 6.21 -8.34 -3.29
N LYS A 183 6.19 -9.51 -3.92
CA LYS A 183 5.15 -10.52 -3.83
C LYS A 183 5.74 -11.70 -3.08
N LEU A 184 5.19 -12.01 -1.91
CA LEU A 184 5.70 -13.05 -1.02
C LEU A 184 4.76 -14.26 -1.05
N ALA A 185 5.32 -15.43 -1.29
CA ALA A 185 4.58 -16.69 -1.28
C ALA A 185 4.28 -17.11 0.16
N VAL A 186 3.03 -17.45 0.44
CA VAL A 186 2.55 -17.84 1.77
C VAL A 186 1.87 -19.19 1.72
N MET A 187 1.96 -19.96 2.81
CA MET A 187 1.41 -21.32 2.89
C MET A 187 0.32 -21.46 3.96
N SER A 188 0.16 -20.44 4.81
CA SER A 188 -0.77 -20.46 5.93
C SER A 188 -1.30 -19.07 6.27
N TYR A 189 -2.41 -19.04 7.02
CA TYR A 189 -2.92 -17.80 7.62
C TYR A 189 -1.88 -17.16 8.55
N THR A 190 -1.13 -17.96 9.31
CA THR A 190 -0.08 -17.47 10.21
C THR A 190 1.01 -16.70 9.45
N ASP A 191 1.43 -17.17 8.27
CA ASP A 191 2.41 -16.44 7.44
C ASP A 191 1.86 -15.06 7.03
N ILE A 192 0.58 -14.99 6.64
CA ILE A 192 -0.05 -13.71 6.29
C ILE A 192 -0.14 -12.79 7.51
N ALA A 193 -0.56 -13.32 8.66
CA ALA A 193 -0.71 -12.55 9.89
C ALA A 193 0.63 -11.91 10.30
N ASP A 194 1.73 -12.65 10.25
CA ASP A 194 3.07 -12.14 10.55
C ASP A 194 3.52 -11.05 9.55
N LEU A 195 3.26 -11.26 8.26
CA LEU A 195 3.57 -10.27 7.22
C LEU A 195 2.73 -8.99 7.39
N MET A 196 1.47 -9.14 7.78
CA MET A 196 0.54 -8.04 8.00
C MET A 196 0.94 -7.22 9.24
N ASP A 197 1.27 -7.89 10.34
CA ASP A 197 1.79 -7.26 11.57
C ASP A 197 3.08 -6.51 11.31
N ALA A 198 4.02 -7.12 10.58
CA ALA A 198 5.26 -6.48 10.22
C ALA A 198 5.04 -5.27 9.29
N GLY A 199 4.14 -5.37 8.31
CA GLY A 199 3.79 -4.26 7.44
C GLY A 199 3.13 -3.11 8.19
N ASN A 200 2.24 -3.41 9.14
CA ASN A 200 1.61 -2.41 10.01
C ASN A 200 2.62 -1.74 10.95
N LYS A 201 3.62 -2.48 11.44
CA LYS A 201 4.75 -1.92 12.20
C LYS A 201 5.60 -1.01 11.33
N ALA A 202 5.96 -1.44 10.12
CA ALA A 202 6.71 -0.62 9.16
C ALA A 202 5.98 0.69 8.84
N ARG A 203 4.67 0.61 8.64
CA ARG A 203 3.78 1.78 8.45
C ARG A 203 3.83 2.74 9.65
N THR A 204 3.81 2.20 10.87
CA THR A 204 3.84 3.00 12.11
C THR A 204 5.22 3.63 12.35
N VAL A 205 6.31 2.94 12.06
CA VAL A 205 7.68 3.47 12.15
C VAL A 205 7.93 4.58 11.14
N ALA A 206 7.38 4.45 9.93
CA ALA A 206 7.43 5.52 8.93
C ALA A 206 6.69 6.78 9.42
N ALA A 207 5.51 6.58 10.03
CA ALA A 207 4.73 7.63 10.67
C ALA A 207 5.53 8.42 11.73
N THR A 208 6.22 7.72 12.65
CA THR A 208 6.99 8.37 13.72
C THR A 208 8.26 9.08 13.20
N ASN A 209 8.98 8.49 12.25
CA ASN A 209 10.18 9.09 11.67
C ASN A 209 9.91 10.31 10.78
N MET A 210 8.70 10.44 10.22
CA MET A 210 8.37 11.50 9.26
C MET A 210 7.30 12.50 9.75
N ASN A 211 6.86 12.43 11.02
CA ASN A 211 5.65 13.12 11.51
C ASN A 211 4.40 12.82 10.64
N GLU A 212 4.39 11.64 10.04
CA GLU A 212 3.35 11.14 9.18
C GLU A 212 2.33 10.40 10.05
N THR A 213 1.03 10.50 9.76
CA THR A 213 -0.01 9.79 10.52
C THR A 213 -0.59 8.74 9.60
N SER A 214 -0.81 7.51 10.08
CA SER A 214 -1.41 6.43 9.27
C SER A 214 -2.77 6.81 8.66
N SER A 215 -3.47 7.78 9.23
CA SER A 215 -4.71 8.34 8.68
C SER A 215 -4.53 9.14 7.38
N ARG A 216 -3.28 9.44 7.01
CA ARG A 216 -2.90 10.29 5.87
C ARG A 216 -2.32 9.52 4.70
N SER A 217 -2.20 8.20 4.82
CA SER A 217 -1.73 7.31 3.75
C SER A 217 -2.80 6.29 3.37
N HIS A 218 -2.74 5.79 2.14
CA HIS A 218 -3.55 4.66 1.70
C HIS A 218 -2.75 3.38 1.87
N ALA A 219 -3.35 2.34 2.42
CA ALA A 219 -2.77 1.01 2.46
C ALA A 219 -3.50 0.09 1.49
N VAL A 220 -2.75 -0.64 0.67
CA VAL A 220 -3.28 -1.60 -0.30
C VAL A 220 -2.63 -2.95 -0.03
N PHE A 221 -3.41 -3.86 0.52
CA PHE A 221 -3.03 -5.26 0.70
C PHE A 221 -3.61 -6.06 -0.47
N THR A 222 -2.77 -6.79 -1.19
CA THR A 222 -3.18 -7.57 -2.37
C THR A 222 -2.83 -9.03 -2.16
N ILE A 223 -3.81 -9.90 -2.38
CA ILE A 223 -3.63 -11.35 -2.43
C ILE A 223 -3.76 -11.77 -3.90
N VAL A 224 -2.76 -12.45 -4.43
CA VAL A 224 -2.83 -13.12 -5.73
C VAL A 224 -3.10 -14.59 -5.43
N PHE A 225 -4.32 -15.02 -5.76
CA PHE A 225 -4.77 -16.39 -5.52
C PHE A 225 -4.84 -17.13 -6.85
N THR A 226 -4.08 -18.21 -6.95
CA THR A 226 -3.99 -19.05 -8.14
C THR A 226 -4.50 -20.45 -7.84
N GLN A 227 -5.38 -20.95 -8.69
CA GLN A 227 -5.92 -22.30 -8.66
C GLN A 227 -5.44 -23.02 -9.90
N ARG A 228 -4.74 -24.14 -9.75
CA ARG A 228 -4.28 -24.95 -10.87
C ARG A 228 -5.01 -26.29 -10.84
N LYS A 229 -5.78 -26.54 -11.89
CA LYS A 229 -6.46 -27.81 -12.10
C LYS A 229 -5.67 -28.66 -13.08
N TYR A 230 -5.27 -29.85 -12.65
CA TYR A 230 -4.66 -30.86 -13.51
C TYR A 230 -5.76 -31.76 -14.09
N ASP A 231 -5.80 -31.89 -15.41
CA ASP A 231 -6.70 -32.81 -16.10
C ASP A 231 -5.93 -34.07 -16.51
N SER A 232 -6.24 -35.19 -15.83
CA SER A 232 -5.57 -36.47 -16.06
C SER A 232 -5.89 -37.10 -17.43
N GLU A 233 -7.00 -36.71 -18.07
CA GLU A 233 -7.38 -37.25 -19.39
C GLU A 233 -6.61 -36.56 -20.52
N THR A 234 -6.34 -35.27 -20.39
CA THR A 234 -5.69 -34.46 -21.43
C THR A 234 -4.20 -34.20 -21.15
N ASP A 235 -3.71 -34.54 -19.96
CA ASP A 235 -2.37 -34.21 -19.45
C ASP A 235 -2.07 -32.69 -19.52
N LEU A 236 -3.13 -31.88 -19.43
CA LEU A 236 -3.06 -30.42 -19.46
C LEU A 236 -3.42 -29.85 -18.09
N SER A 237 -2.66 -28.86 -17.66
CA SER A 237 -2.99 -28.06 -16.48
C SER A 237 -3.60 -26.73 -16.90
N THR A 238 -4.78 -26.41 -16.38
CA THR A 238 -5.39 -25.07 -16.52
C THR A 238 -5.22 -24.29 -15.23
N GLU A 239 -5.04 -22.98 -15.31
CA GLU A 239 -4.94 -22.09 -14.16
C GLU A 239 -6.08 -21.06 -14.13
N LYS A 240 -6.55 -20.73 -12.94
CA LYS A 240 -7.41 -19.57 -12.69
C LYS A 240 -6.71 -18.66 -11.71
N VAL A 241 -6.63 -17.37 -12.02
CA VAL A 241 -5.97 -16.38 -11.15
C VAL A 241 -6.94 -15.29 -10.77
N SER A 242 -7.03 -14.99 -9.48
CA SER A 242 -7.78 -13.87 -8.95
C SER A 242 -6.86 -12.94 -8.16
N LYS A 243 -7.05 -11.64 -8.35
CA LYS A 243 -6.42 -10.61 -7.52
C LYS A 243 -7.45 -10.07 -6.54
N ILE A 244 -7.20 -10.23 -5.25
CA ILE A 244 -8.02 -9.69 -4.15
C ILE A 244 -7.31 -8.45 -3.62
N SER A 245 -7.86 -7.27 -3.90
CA SER A 245 -7.34 -5.99 -3.42
C SER A 245 -8.14 -5.49 -2.22
N LEU A 246 -7.50 -5.42 -1.05
CA LEU A 246 -8.08 -4.94 0.20
C LEU A 246 -7.45 -3.59 0.54
N VAL A 247 -8.25 -2.53 0.48
CA VAL A 247 -7.75 -1.15 0.51
C VAL A 247 -8.29 -0.37 1.71
N ASP A 248 -7.40 0.18 2.52
CA ASP A 248 -7.71 1.14 3.58
C ASP A 248 -7.26 2.54 3.13
N LEU A 249 -8.23 3.38 2.73
CA LEU A 249 -7.93 4.70 2.21
C LEU A 249 -7.57 5.69 3.33
N ALA A 250 -6.89 6.78 2.98
CA ALA A 250 -6.67 7.92 3.85
C ALA A 250 -8.00 8.60 4.25
N GLY A 251 -7.96 9.44 5.28
CA GLY A 251 -9.07 10.27 5.72
C GLY A 251 -9.61 11.17 4.60
N SER A 252 -10.93 11.16 4.40
CA SER A 252 -11.61 11.98 3.39
C SER A 252 -11.86 13.44 3.79
N GLU A 253 -11.49 13.83 5.01
CA GLU A 253 -11.69 15.18 5.51
C GLU A 253 -10.87 16.22 4.75
N ARG A 254 -11.41 17.44 4.66
CA ARG A 254 -10.74 18.55 3.95
C ARG A 254 -9.52 19.03 4.72
N ALA A 255 -8.43 19.34 4.00
CA ALA A 255 -7.22 19.89 4.59
C ALA A 255 -7.46 21.18 5.39
N ASP A 256 -8.36 22.05 4.92
CA ASP A 256 -8.69 23.32 5.60
C ASP A 256 -9.30 23.09 6.99
N SER A 257 -10.01 21.98 7.19
CA SER A 257 -10.61 21.59 8.47
C SER A 257 -9.58 21.17 9.52
N THR A 258 -8.33 20.94 9.12
CA THR A 258 -7.25 20.46 10.01
C THR A 258 -6.44 21.59 10.66
N GLY A 259 -6.58 22.84 10.19
CA GLY A 259 -5.79 23.98 10.70
C GLY A 259 -4.30 23.93 10.38
N ALA A 260 -3.86 23.07 9.46
CA ALA A 260 -2.46 22.87 9.11
C ALA A 260 -1.84 24.07 8.34
N LYS A 261 -0.60 24.45 8.68
CA LYS A 261 0.19 25.51 8.00
C LYS A 261 1.47 24.95 7.38
N GLY A 262 1.97 25.58 6.32
CA GLY A 262 3.29 25.29 5.73
C GLY A 262 3.38 23.94 5.01
N THR A 263 4.40 23.14 5.33
CA THR A 263 4.67 21.82 4.73
C THR A 263 3.50 20.85 4.90
N ARG A 264 2.83 20.87 6.06
CA ARG A 264 1.64 20.05 6.34
C ARG A 264 0.45 20.38 5.44
N LEU A 265 0.34 21.61 4.95
CA LEU A 265 -0.70 22.03 3.99
C LEU A 265 -0.41 21.47 2.60
N LYS A 266 0.85 21.51 2.13
CA LYS A 266 1.27 20.89 0.86
C LYS A 266 1.06 19.37 0.88
N GLU A 267 1.39 18.74 1.99
CA GLU A 267 1.13 17.33 2.25
C GLU A 267 -0.37 17.02 2.23
N GLY A 268 -1.19 17.81 2.94
CA GLY A 268 -2.65 17.70 2.94
C GLY A 268 -3.26 17.89 1.55
N ALA A 269 -2.68 18.77 0.73
CA ALA A 269 -3.09 18.95 -0.66
C ALA A 269 -2.77 17.72 -1.53
N ASN A 270 -1.61 17.10 -1.37
CA ASN A 270 -1.23 15.89 -2.10
C ASN A 270 -2.05 14.66 -1.67
N ILE A 271 -2.33 14.50 -0.38
CA ILE A 271 -3.19 13.42 0.11
C ILE A 271 -4.60 13.61 -0.46
N ASN A 272 -5.13 14.83 -0.37
CA ASN A 272 -6.42 15.15 -0.97
C ASN A 272 -6.41 15.06 -2.50
N LYS A 273 -5.26 15.17 -3.18
CA LYS A 273 -5.17 14.96 -4.62
C LYS A 273 -5.65 13.56 -5.00
N SER A 274 -5.16 12.52 -4.34
CA SER A 274 -5.58 11.13 -4.60
C SER A 274 -7.09 10.91 -4.37
N LEU A 275 -7.64 11.37 -3.24
CA LEU A 275 -9.06 11.22 -2.91
C LEU A 275 -9.99 12.11 -3.75
N THR A 276 -9.55 13.32 -4.08
CA THR A 276 -10.27 14.23 -4.99
C THR A 276 -10.32 13.63 -6.39
N THR A 277 -9.19 13.07 -6.86
CA THR A 277 -9.12 12.39 -8.15
C THR A 277 -10.01 11.15 -8.16
N LEU A 278 -9.99 10.35 -7.10
CA LEU A 278 -10.92 9.23 -6.93
C LEU A 278 -12.37 9.69 -7.04
N GLY A 279 -12.71 10.84 -6.42
CA GLY A 279 -14.05 11.43 -6.51
C GLY A 279 -14.43 11.87 -7.94
N LYS A 280 -13.47 12.39 -8.71
CA LYS A 280 -13.67 12.73 -10.14
C LYS A 280 -13.88 11.48 -10.98
N VAL A 281 -13.07 10.44 -10.78
CA VAL A 281 -13.17 9.14 -11.48
C VAL A 281 -14.55 8.51 -11.22
N ILE A 282 -14.98 8.44 -9.96
CA ILE A 282 -16.29 7.90 -9.59
C ILE A 282 -17.43 8.70 -10.20
N SER A 283 -17.33 10.04 -10.20
CA SER A 283 -18.36 10.89 -10.80
C SER A 283 -18.44 10.70 -12.31
N ALA A 284 -17.29 10.64 -13.01
CA ALA A 284 -17.24 10.38 -14.44
C ALA A 284 -17.83 9.00 -14.78
N LEU A 285 -17.45 7.95 -14.05
CA LEU A 285 -17.99 6.60 -14.23
C LEU A 285 -19.50 6.52 -14.00
N ALA A 286 -20.01 7.22 -12.98
CA ALA A 286 -21.45 7.29 -12.71
C ALA A 286 -22.23 8.06 -13.79
N GLU A 287 -21.62 9.05 -14.44
CA GLU A 287 -22.23 9.78 -15.57
C GLU A 287 -22.27 8.94 -16.85
N VAL A 288 -21.20 8.19 -17.13
CA VAL A 288 -21.13 7.25 -18.26
C VAL A 288 -22.22 6.18 -18.14
N SER A 289 -22.43 5.63 -16.94
CA SER A 289 -23.44 4.58 -16.72
C SER A 289 -24.87 5.08 -16.93
N LYS A 290 -25.13 6.38 -16.73
CA LYS A 290 -26.42 7.05 -16.94
C LYS A 290 -26.70 7.44 -18.40
N LYS A 291 -25.82 7.11 -19.36
CA LYS A 291 -25.93 7.45 -20.79
C LYS A 291 -26.13 8.95 -21.08
N LYS A 292 -25.89 9.84 -20.11
CA LYS A 292 -26.18 11.29 -20.24
C LYS A 292 -25.08 12.06 -20.97
N LYS A 293 -23.84 11.56 -20.99
CA LYS A 293 -22.72 12.04 -21.81
C LYS A 293 -21.76 10.90 -22.10
N LYS A 294 -21.22 10.82 -23.32
CA LYS A 294 -19.94 10.15 -23.56
C LYS A 294 -18.85 11.06 -23.01
N THR A 295 -18.50 10.92 -21.74
CA THR A 295 -17.22 11.46 -21.28
C THR A 295 -16.16 10.47 -21.75
N ASP A 296 -15.47 10.79 -22.85
CA ASP A 296 -14.48 9.90 -23.47
C ASP A 296 -13.23 9.71 -22.58
N PHE A 297 -13.04 10.56 -21.57
CA PHE A 297 -11.85 10.54 -20.72
C PHE A 297 -12.20 10.40 -19.23
N ILE A 298 -11.68 9.34 -18.61
CA ILE A 298 -11.74 9.12 -17.16
C ILE A 298 -10.33 9.37 -16.60
N PRO A 299 -10.14 10.30 -15.64
CA PRO A 299 -8.83 10.77 -15.21
C PRO A 299 -8.13 9.82 -14.23
N TYR A 300 -7.94 8.54 -14.58
CA TYR A 300 -7.25 7.58 -13.70
C TYR A 300 -5.79 7.97 -13.45
N ARG A 301 -5.12 8.58 -14.43
CA ARG A 301 -3.69 8.94 -14.36
C ARG A 301 -3.39 10.17 -13.50
N ASP A 302 -4.40 10.92 -13.08
CA ASP A 302 -4.22 12.15 -12.31
C ASP A 302 -3.69 11.87 -10.88
N SER A 303 -3.85 10.64 -10.37
CA SER A 303 -3.24 10.20 -9.12
C SER A 303 -2.75 8.76 -9.16
N VAL A 304 -1.73 8.45 -8.38
CA VAL A 304 -1.17 7.09 -8.26
C VAL A 304 -2.22 6.08 -7.81
N LEU A 305 -3.03 6.44 -6.81
CA LEU A 305 -4.09 5.57 -6.28
C LEU A 305 -5.11 5.20 -7.37
N THR A 306 -5.64 6.20 -8.07
CA THR A 306 -6.64 5.95 -9.12
C THR A 306 -6.05 5.23 -10.32
N TRP A 307 -4.76 5.41 -10.60
CA TRP A 307 -4.10 4.70 -11.68
C TRP A 307 -4.00 3.21 -11.35
N LEU A 308 -3.52 2.86 -10.16
CA LEU A 308 -3.42 1.47 -9.69
C LEU A 308 -4.80 0.81 -9.51
N LEU A 309 -5.82 1.56 -9.09
CA LEU A 309 -7.18 1.04 -8.92
C LEU A 309 -8.03 1.10 -10.21
N ARG A 310 -7.42 1.37 -11.38
CA ARG A 310 -8.15 1.48 -12.65
C ARG A 310 -8.95 0.21 -12.96
N GLU A 311 -8.36 -0.96 -12.76
CA GLU A 311 -9.06 -2.24 -13.01
C GLU A 311 -10.20 -2.46 -12.01
N ASN A 312 -10.02 -1.98 -10.78
CA ASN A 312 -10.99 -2.11 -9.69
C ASN A 312 -12.19 -1.16 -9.81
N LEU A 313 -12.08 -0.07 -10.56
CA LEU A 313 -13.14 0.94 -10.68
C LEU A 313 -13.59 1.05 -12.13
N GLY A 314 -14.61 0.29 -12.51
CA GLY A 314 -15.15 0.28 -13.88
C GLY A 314 -14.44 -0.66 -14.85
N GLY A 315 -13.45 -1.44 -14.39
CA GLY A 315 -12.72 -2.44 -15.16
C GLY A 315 -13.12 -3.87 -14.84
N ASN A 316 -12.15 -4.79 -14.95
CA ASN A 316 -12.29 -6.22 -14.66
C ASN A 316 -12.12 -6.49 -13.15
N SER A 317 -13.15 -6.21 -12.35
CA SER A 317 -13.17 -6.51 -10.92
C SER A 317 -14.59 -6.53 -10.35
N ARG A 318 -14.81 -7.36 -9.33
CA ARG A 318 -15.98 -7.31 -8.44
C ARG A 318 -15.64 -6.42 -7.26
N THR A 319 -16.28 -5.26 -7.20
CA THR A 319 -15.86 -4.21 -6.27
C THR A 319 -16.92 -3.93 -5.23
N ALA A 320 -16.50 -3.86 -3.97
CA ALA A 320 -17.28 -3.42 -2.82
C ALA A 320 -16.64 -2.20 -2.16
N MET A 321 -17.48 -1.22 -1.81
CA MET A 321 -17.12 -0.05 -1.04
C MET A 321 -17.76 -0.13 0.34
N VAL A 322 -16.97 0.05 1.41
CA VAL A 322 -17.47 0.22 2.77
C VAL A 322 -17.25 1.66 3.24
N ALA A 323 -18.32 2.44 3.31
CA ALA A 323 -18.31 3.82 3.77
C ALA A 323 -18.47 3.89 5.30
N ALA A 324 -17.40 4.25 6.00
CA ALA A 324 -17.37 4.40 7.45
C ALA A 324 -17.86 5.80 7.86
N LEU A 325 -18.80 5.85 8.81
CA LEU A 325 -19.51 7.06 9.22
C LEU A 325 -19.30 7.37 10.70
N SER A 326 -19.15 8.66 11.03
CA SER A 326 -19.30 9.14 12.41
C SER A 326 -20.79 9.40 12.71
N PRO A 327 -21.30 9.00 13.87
CA PRO A 327 -22.67 9.32 14.30
C PRO A 327 -22.82 10.78 14.78
N ALA A 328 -21.72 11.51 15.03
CA ALA A 328 -21.74 12.76 15.77
C ALA A 328 -22.13 13.99 14.93
N ASP A 329 -22.94 14.85 15.51
CA ASP A 329 -23.38 16.14 14.95
C ASP A 329 -22.23 17.06 14.51
N ILE A 330 -21.13 17.08 15.27
CA ILE A 330 -19.91 17.85 14.92
C ILE A 330 -19.30 17.44 13.58
N ASN A 331 -19.59 16.22 13.11
CA ASN A 331 -19.07 15.63 11.88
C ASN A 331 -20.13 15.59 10.76
N TYR A 332 -21.23 16.33 10.87
CA TYR A 332 -22.33 16.33 9.89
C TYR A 332 -21.87 16.53 8.44
N ASP A 333 -21.03 17.54 8.19
CA ASP A 333 -20.64 17.90 6.82
C ASP A 333 -19.81 16.79 6.15
N GLU A 334 -18.89 16.16 6.90
CA GLU A 334 -18.05 15.06 6.43
C GLU A 334 -18.85 13.76 6.26
N THR A 335 -19.77 13.48 7.18
CA THR A 335 -20.66 12.32 7.11
C THR A 335 -21.61 12.42 5.91
N LEU A 336 -22.18 13.59 5.66
CA LEU A 336 -23.00 13.85 4.47
C LEU A 336 -22.19 13.73 3.17
N SER A 337 -20.95 14.23 3.17
CA SER A 337 -20.03 14.09 2.04
C SER A 337 -19.77 12.61 1.73
N THR A 338 -19.51 11.80 2.76
CA THR A 338 -19.30 10.36 2.64
C THR A 338 -20.52 9.62 2.09
N LEU A 339 -21.72 9.91 2.60
CA LEU A 339 -22.98 9.34 2.10
C LEU A 339 -23.22 9.66 0.61
N ARG A 340 -23.00 10.92 0.20
CA ARG A 340 -23.11 11.33 -1.21
C ARG A 340 -22.05 10.70 -2.11
N TYR A 341 -20.89 10.40 -1.55
CA TYR A 341 -19.83 9.70 -2.26
C TYR A 341 -20.20 8.24 -2.52
N ALA A 342 -20.67 7.56 -1.48
CA ALA A 342 -21.18 6.19 -1.53
C ALA A 342 -22.34 6.03 -2.52
N ASP A 343 -23.30 6.98 -2.53
CA ASP A 343 -24.44 6.97 -3.46
C ASP A 343 -24.01 7.08 -4.93
N ARG A 344 -22.95 7.85 -5.22
CA ARG A 344 -22.36 7.92 -6.57
C ARG A 344 -21.61 6.64 -6.92
N ALA A 345 -20.84 6.07 -5.99
CA ALA A 345 -20.07 4.85 -6.23
C ALA A 345 -20.97 3.67 -6.62
N LYS A 346 -22.17 3.55 -6.02
CA LYS A 346 -23.18 2.54 -6.34
C LYS A 346 -23.58 2.49 -7.82
N GLN A 347 -23.41 3.61 -8.55
CA GLN A 347 -23.82 3.74 -9.95
C GLN A 347 -22.74 3.28 -10.94
N ILE A 348 -21.54 2.96 -10.45
CA ILE A 348 -20.44 2.45 -11.28
C ILE A 348 -20.75 1.02 -11.68
N LYS A 349 -20.53 0.70 -12.97
CA LYS A 349 -20.62 -0.66 -13.49
C LYS A 349 -19.23 -1.18 -13.80
N CYS A 350 -18.87 -2.30 -13.20
CA CYS A 350 -17.66 -3.05 -13.51
C CYS A 350 -17.98 -4.18 -14.49
N ASN A 351 -17.00 -4.53 -15.33
CA ASN A 351 -17.11 -5.62 -16.30
C ASN A 351 -16.18 -6.77 -15.89
N ALA A 352 -16.55 -7.45 -14.81
CA ALA A 352 -15.78 -8.56 -14.27
C ALA A 352 -15.88 -9.81 -15.17
N VAL A 353 -14.74 -10.41 -15.47
CA VAL A 353 -14.58 -11.66 -16.22
C VAL A 353 -13.75 -12.65 -15.40
N ILE A 354 -13.97 -13.95 -15.63
CA ILE A 354 -13.17 -15.01 -15.02
C ILE A 354 -11.81 -15.03 -15.72
N ASN A 355 -10.72 -14.99 -14.97
CA ASN A 355 -9.38 -15.01 -15.54
C ASN A 355 -8.86 -16.45 -15.62
N GLU A 356 -9.08 -17.08 -16.77
CA GLU A 356 -8.57 -18.41 -17.10
C GLU A 356 -7.27 -18.30 -17.90
N ASP A 357 -6.27 -19.07 -17.49
CA ASP A 357 -4.91 -19.13 -18.06
C ASP A 357 -4.24 -17.76 -18.32
N PRO A 358 -4.34 -16.78 -17.39
CA PRO A 358 -3.87 -15.43 -17.68
C PRO A 358 -2.33 -15.35 -17.76
N ASN A 359 -1.57 -16.15 -17.02
CA ASN A 359 -0.11 -16.11 -17.09
C ASN A 359 0.37 -16.74 -18.39
N ASN A 360 -0.18 -17.89 -18.77
CA ASN A 360 0.13 -18.55 -20.05
C ASN A 360 -0.18 -17.63 -21.26
N ARG A 361 -1.35 -17.00 -21.26
CA ARG A 361 -1.73 -16.04 -22.30
C ARG A 361 -0.77 -14.85 -22.32
N LEU A 362 -0.48 -14.26 -21.16
CA LEU A 362 0.38 -13.10 -21.04
C LEU A 362 1.82 -13.41 -21.46
N VAL A 363 2.39 -14.54 -21.03
CA VAL A 363 3.74 -14.97 -21.44
C VAL A 363 3.83 -15.16 -22.94
N ARG A 364 2.79 -15.72 -23.58
CA ARG A 364 2.74 -15.85 -25.05
C ARG A 364 2.73 -14.48 -25.73
N GLU A 365 1.82 -13.60 -25.34
CA GLU A 365 1.69 -12.27 -25.94
C GLU A 365 2.95 -11.40 -25.70
N LEU A 366 3.59 -11.51 -24.52
CA LEU A 366 4.86 -10.85 -24.22
C LEU A 366 6.01 -11.40 -25.05
N LYS A 367 6.10 -12.73 -25.25
CA LYS A 367 7.12 -13.35 -26.12
C LYS A 367 6.96 -12.90 -27.58
N ASP A 368 5.73 -12.78 -28.06
CA ASP A 368 5.43 -12.26 -29.40
C ASP A 368 5.87 -10.78 -29.51
N GLU A 369 5.57 -9.94 -28.51
CA GLU A 369 6.01 -8.53 -28.48
C GLU A 369 7.53 -8.39 -28.37
N VAL A 370 8.20 -9.21 -27.54
CA VAL A 370 9.67 -9.26 -27.44
C VAL A 370 10.29 -9.60 -28.80
N THR A 371 9.73 -10.58 -29.50
CA THR A 371 10.20 -10.97 -30.84
C THR A 371 10.06 -9.80 -31.82
N ARG A 372 8.89 -9.15 -31.84
CA ARG A 372 8.62 -7.98 -32.69
C ARG A 372 9.57 -6.81 -32.40
N LEU A 373 9.78 -6.49 -31.12
CA LEU A 373 10.67 -5.41 -30.70
C LEU A 373 12.13 -5.70 -31.05
N LYS A 374 12.58 -6.94 -30.89
CA LYS A 374 13.93 -7.38 -31.33
C LYS A 374 14.12 -7.22 -32.83
N GLU A 375 13.13 -7.61 -33.64
CA GLU A 375 13.17 -7.43 -35.10
C GLU A 375 13.21 -5.94 -35.49
N LEU A 376 12.40 -5.10 -34.84
CA LEU A 376 12.39 -3.66 -35.08
C LEU A 376 13.73 -3.00 -34.74
N LEU A 377 14.34 -3.38 -33.61
CA LEU A 377 15.67 -2.89 -33.22
C LEU A 377 16.77 -3.38 -34.17
N ARG A 378 16.70 -4.62 -34.65
CA ARG A 378 17.62 -5.13 -35.70
C ARG A 378 17.46 -4.36 -37.00
N ALA A 379 16.23 -4.08 -37.43
CA ALA A 379 15.96 -3.31 -38.63
C ALA A 379 16.48 -1.85 -38.53
N GLN A 380 16.56 -1.29 -37.32
CA GLN A 380 17.11 0.03 -37.06
C GLN A 380 18.65 0.04 -36.86
N GLY A 381 19.33 -1.10 -37.00
CA GLY A 381 20.78 -1.19 -36.82
C GLY A 381 21.23 -1.15 -35.36
N LEU A 382 20.32 -1.41 -34.42
CA LEU A 382 20.57 -1.49 -32.97
C LEU A 382 20.69 -2.95 -32.49
N GLY A 383 20.82 -3.91 -33.42
CA GLY A 383 20.89 -5.34 -33.10
C GLY A 383 22.04 -5.72 -32.15
N ASP A 384 23.18 -5.05 -32.26
CA ASP A 384 24.38 -5.32 -31.47
C ASP A 384 24.16 -5.12 -29.95
N ILE A 385 23.16 -4.33 -29.55
CA ILE A 385 22.80 -4.10 -28.14
C ILE A 385 22.13 -5.34 -27.52
N LEU A 386 21.45 -6.15 -28.34
CA LEU A 386 20.69 -7.33 -27.90
C LEU A 386 21.59 -8.52 -27.56
N ASP A 387 22.78 -8.58 -28.15
CA ASP A 387 23.73 -9.70 -28.00
C ASP A 387 24.69 -9.52 -26.81
N ILE A 388 24.66 -8.36 -26.14
CA ILE A 388 25.39 -8.13 -24.89
C ILE A 388 24.57 -8.75 -23.75
N LYS A 389 24.85 -10.02 -23.41
CA LYS A 389 24.31 -10.64 -22.19
C LYS A 389 24.58 -9.75 -20.98
N PRO A 390 23.61 -9.59 -20.05
CA PRO A 390 23.89 -8.94 -18.77
C PRO A 390 24.90 -9.81 -18.03
N MET A 391 26.15 -9.34 -17.91
CA MET A 391 27.05 -9.79 -16.85
C MET A 391 26.35 -9.49 -15.53
N GLY A 392 26.26 -10.50 -14.67
CA GLY A 392 25.52 -10.45 -13.40
C GLY A 392 25.85 -9.21 -12.57
N ASP A 393 24.81 -8.65 -11.96
CA ASP A 393 24.85 -7.49 -11.08
C ASP A 393 25.45 -7.91 -9.73
N ASP A 394 26.75 -8.20 -9.72
CA ASP A 394 27.58 -8.36 -8.54
C ASP A 394 28.75 -7.38 -8.67
N TYR A 395 28.52 -6.07 -8.55
CA TYR A 395 29.54 -5.16 -8.00
C TYR A 395 28.95 -3.81 -7.57
N LEU A 396 29.23 -3.48 -6.32
CA LEU A 396 28.81 -2.31 -5.56
C LEU A 396 29.42 -0.99 -6.10
N GLY A 397 28.58 0.03 -6.27
CA GLY A 397 28.88 1.42 -5.92
C GLY A 397 29.88 2.22 -6.77
N SER A 398 29.38 3.06 -7.69
CA SER A 398 29.94 4.39 -7.90
C SER A 398 28.90 5.32 -8.54
N GLY A 399 28.55 6.38 -7.82
CA GLY A 399 27.58 7.38 -8.26
C GLY A 399 28.08 8.18 -9.46
N ILE A 400 27.25 8.30 -10.49
CA ILE A 400 27.44 9.27 -11.57
C ILE A 400 27.11 10.64 -11.01
N LYS A 401 28.15 11.35 -10.54
CA LYS A 401 28.11 12.79 -10.31
C LYS A 401 28.08 13.50 -11.67
N SER A 402 27.04 14.30 -11.91
CA SER A 402 27.05 15.32 -12.96
C SER A 402 28.10 16.39 -12.63
N PRO A 403 28.97 16.81 -13.57
CA PRO A 403 29.71 18.06 -13.42
C PRO A 403 28.93 19.18 -14.12
N MET A 404 28.48 20.12 -13.29
CA MET A 404 28.07 21.46 -13.67
C MET A 404 29.32 22.35 -13.68
N GLY A 405 29.56 23.13 -14.75
CA GLY A 405 30.46 24.28 -14.66
C GLY A 405 31.31 24.61 -15.88
N CYS A 406 30.83 25.59 -16.67
CA CYS A 406 31.57 26.78 -17.15
C CYS A 406 32.86 26.62 -17.99
N LEU A 407 32.89 27.15 -19.23
CA LEU A 407 33.58 28.41 -19.59
C LEU A 407 33.78 28.57 -21.13
N THR A 408 33.34 29.74 -21.62
CA THR A 408 33.98 30.65 -22.60
C THR A 408 34.54 30.15 -23.95
N ALA A 409 34.11 30.86 -25.00
CA ALA A 409 34.60 30.80 -26.38
C ALA A 409 35.99 31.44 -26.59
N SER A 410 36.82 30.84 -27.44
CA SER A 410 37.46 31.44 -28.64
C SER A 410 38.53 30.50 -29.26
N PRO A 411 38.86 30.63 -30.57
CA PRO A 411 39.60 29.62 -31.33
C PRO A 411 41.06 30.03 -31.65
N SER A 412 41.97 29.07 -31.74
CA SER A 412 43.22 29.24 -32.50
C SER A 412 43.85 27.94 -33.01
N SER A 413 44.05 27.97 -34.33
CA SER A 413 44.88 27.23 -35.29
C SER A 413 46.04 26.33 -34.82
N GLY A 414 46.25 25.22 -35.55
CA GLY A 414 47.60 24.66 -35.74
C GLY A 414 47.75 23.18 -36.15
N SER A 415 47.82 22.93 -37.47
CA SER A 415 48.64 21.93 -38.18
C SER A 415 48.24 20.44 -38.30
N LEU A 416 48.13 20.07 -39.58
CA LEU A 416 48.05 18.80 -40.33
C LEU A 416 48.88 17.59 -39.83
N CYS A 417 48.31 16.39 -39.93
CA CYS A 417 48.91 15.28 -40.70
C CYS A 417 47.85 14.25 -41.13
N SER A 418 48.02 13.74 -42.35
CA SER A 418 47.18 12.82 -43.11
C SER A 418 47.31 11.35 -42.67
N GLN A 419 46.21 10.60 -42.61
CA GLN A 419 46.06 9.29 -43.28
C GLN A 419 44.73 8.59 -42.90
N ALA A 420 44.11 8.00 -43.93
CA ALA A 420 43.20 6.86 -43.94
C ALA A 420 41.92 6.93 -43.08
N GLY A 421 40.79 6.93 -43.78
CA GLY A 421 39.46 6.92 -43.19
C GLY A 421 39.19 5.67 -42.36
N LEU A 422 38.89 5.90 -41.08
CA LEU A 422 38.04 5.08 -40.22
C LEU A 422 37.26 6.10 -39.38
N GLN A 423 36.15 6.60 -39.93
CA GLN A 423 35.25 7.50 -39.20
C GLN A 423 34.27 6.68 -38.35
N SER A 424 34.27 7.07 -37.07
CA SER A 424 33.29 6.89 -36.01
C SER A 424 32.93 5.47 -35.59
N VAL A 425 33.58 5.01 -34.51
CA VAL A 425 32.83 4.31 -33.47
C VAL A 425 31.90 5.35 -32.85
N SER A 426 30.72 5.58 -33.44
CA SER A 426 29.67 6.32 -32.76
C SER A 426 29.39 5.56 -31.46
N SER A 427 29.53 6.22 -30.32
CA SER A 427 29.23 5.60 -29.03
C SER A 427 27.84 4.96 -29.13
N ILE A 428 27.64 3.77 -28.55
CA ILE A 428 26.35 3.08 -28.55
C ILE A 428 25.24 4.04 -28.09
N GLN A 429 25.59 4.93 -27.17
CA GLN A 429 24.74 6.00 -26.63
C GLN A 429 24.34 7.05 -27.69
N GLU A 430 25.23 7.50 -28.56
CA GLU A 430 24.88 8.39 -29.69
C GLU A 430 23.96 7.70 -30.71
N ARG A 431 24.12 6.39 -30.94
CA ARG A 431 23.23 5.63 -31.84
C ARG A 431 21.82 5.45 -31.27
N ILE A 432 21.71 5.20 -29.97
CA ILE A 432 20.43 5.14 -29.25
C ILE A 432 19.74 6.51 -29.27
N MET A 433 20.48 7.60 -29.03
CA MET A 433 19.92 8.96 -29.01
C MET A 433 19.56 9.51 -30.40
N SER A 434 20.17 8.99 -31.47
CA SER A 434 19.93 9.43 -32.86
C SER A 434 18.83 8.65 -33.58
N THR A 435 18.36 7.53 -33.02
CA THR A 435 17.24 6.74 -33.56
C THR A 435 15.92 7.13 -32.88
N PRO A 436 14.96 7.74 -33.60
CA PRO A 436 13.67 8.11 -33.01
C PRO A 436 12.92 6.87 -32.49
N GLY A 437 12.67 6.81 -31.18
CA GLY A 437 11.97 5.70 -30.53
C GLY A 437 12.83 4.46 -30.23
N GLY A 438 14.13 4.47 -30.55
CA GLY A 438 15.04 3.35 -30.24
C GLY A 438 15.22 3.13 -28.73
N GLU A 439 15.35 4.21 -27.96
CA GLU A 439 15.47 4.15 -26.49
C GLU A 439 14.19 3.61 -25.84
N GLU A 440 13.01 4.07 -26.27
CA GLU A 440 11.71 3.60 -25.78
C GLU A 440 11.49 2.11 -26.11
N ALA A 441 11.86 1.68 -27.31
CA ALA A 441 11.78 0.28 -27.71
C ALA A 441 12.72 -0.62 -26.90
N ILE A 442 13.94 -0.16 -26.58
CA ILE A 442 14.89 -0.89 -25.72
C ILE A 442 14.37 -0.99 -24.29
N GLU A 443 13.85 0.11 -23.72
CA GLU A 443 13.29 0.09 -22.36
C GLU A 443 12.09 -0.86 -22.27
N ARG A 444 11.17 -0.78 -23.24
CA ARG A 444 10.00 -1.66 -23.32
C ARG A 444 10.36 -3.13 -23.53
N LEU A 445 11.42 -3.40 -24.29
CA LEU A 445 11.95 -4.75 -24.44
C LEU A 445 12.45 -5.30 -23.10
N LYS A 446 13.31 -4.56 -22.41
CA LYS A 446 13.85 -4.96 -21.09
C LYS A 446 12.75 -5.16 -20.07
N GLU A 447 11.75 -4.28 -20.08
CA GLU A 447 10.57 -4.40 -19.22
C GLU A 447 9.77 -5.68 -19.51
N SER A 448 9.49 -5.96 -20.79
CA SER A 448 8.77 -7.18 -21.19
C SER A 448 9.55 -8.44 -20.82
N GLU A 449 10.86 -8.46 -21.00
CA GLU A 449 11.73 -9.59 -20.61
C GLU A 449 11.77 -9.79 -19.09
N LYS A 450 11.84 -8.70 -18.32
CA LYS A 450 11.77 -8.75 -16.85
C LYS A 450 10.45 -9.35 -16.37
N ILE A 451 9.33 -8.92 -16.94
CA ILE A 451 8.00 -9.47 -16.62
C ILE A 451 7.92 -10.96 -16.96
N ILE A 452 8.43 -11.38 -18.12
CA ILE A 452 8.49 -12.81 -18.49
C ILE A 452 9.31 -13.60 -17.47
N ALA A 453 10.45 -13.07 -17.02
CA ALA A 453 11.29 -13.72 -16.02
C ALA A 453 10.55 -13.88 -14.68
N GLU A 454 9.87 -12.83 -14.21
CA GLU A 454 9.06 -12.89 -12.98
C GLU A 454 7.89 -13.88 -13.07
N LEU A 455 7.24 -13.99 -14.24
CA LEU A 455 6.14 -14.93 -14.45
C LEU A 455 6.61 -16.40 -14.54
N ASN A 456 7.86 -16.63 -14.97
CA ASN A 456 8.44 -17.98 -15.05
C ASN A 456 9.15 -18.42 -13.76
N GLU A 457 9.21 -17.55 -12.74
CA GLU A 457 9.79 -17.90 -11.44
C GLU A 457 9.03 -19.08 -10.83
N THR A 458 9.75 -20.13 -10.44
CA THR A 458 9.15 -21.34 -9.88
C THR A 458 8.59 -21.08 -8.48
N TRP A 459 7.63 -21.90 -8.06
CA TRP A 459 7.05 -21.78 -6.72
C TRP A 459 8.10 -21.95 -5.61
N GLU A 460 9.05 -22.87 -5.79
CA GLU A 460 10.16 -23.09 -4.87
C GLU A 460 11.08 -21.86 -4.76
N GLU A 461 11.38 -21.20 -5.89
CA GLU A 461 12.15 -19.96 -5.88
C GLU A 461 11.43 -18.83 -5.13
N LYS A 462 10.11 -18.70 -5.34
CA LYS A 462 9.28 -17.71 -4.62
C LYS A 462 9.25 -17.95 -3.11
N LEU A 463 9.14 -19.21 -2.68
CA LEU A 463 9.21 -19.58 -1.26
C LEU A 463 10.59 -19.25 -0.68
N ARG A 464 11.68 -19.62 -1.36
CA ARG A 464 13.04 -19.30 -0.93
C ARG A 464 13.28 -17.80 -0.81
N LYS A 465 12.77 -17.02 -1.77
CA LYS A 465 12.83 -15.55 -1.74
C LYS A 465 12.06 -14.97 -0.55
N THR A 466 10.90 -15.53 -0.24
CA THR A 466 10.09 -15.12 0.91
C THR A 466 10.80 -15.41 2.22
N GLU A 467 11.38 -16.60 2.36
CA GLU A 467 12.17 -16.97 3.54
C GLU A 467 13.42 -16.10 3.71
N ALA A 468 14.12 -15.78 2.61
CA ALA A 468 15.27 -14.86 2.67
C ALA A 468 14.88 -13.47 3.18
N ILE A 469 13.74 -12.93 2.71
CA ILE A 469 13.21 -11.65 3.19
C ILE A 469 12.79 -11.73 4.66
N ARG A 470 12.21 -12.86 5.09
CA ARG A 470 11.88 -13.11 6.50
C ARG A 470 13.13 -13.09 7.37
N MET A 471 14.15 -13.88 7.03
CA MET A 471 15.42 -13.95 7.78
C MET A 471 16.10 -12.58 7.87
N GLU A 472 16.11 -11.80 6.80
CA GLU A 472 16.70 -10.46 6.82
C GLU A 472 15.93 -9.49 7.72
N ARG A 473 14.59 -9.57 7.70
CA ARG A 473 13.76 -8.77 8.60
C ARG A 473 14.03 -9.13 10.06
N GLU A 474 14.12 -10.42 10.37
CA GLU A 474 14.47 -10.91 11.71
C GLU A 474 15.86 -10.41 12.12
N ALA A 475 16.84 -10.44 11.21
CA ALA A 475 18.19 -9.92 11.47
C ALA A 475 18.20 -8.41 11.75
N LEU A 476 17.44 -7.62 10.98
CA LEU A 476 17.30 -6.17 11.22
C LEU A 476 16.62 -5.89 12.56
N LEU A 477 15.57 -6.64 12.91
CA LEU A 477 14.91 -6.52 14.20
C LEU A 477 15.86 -6.90 15.35
N ALA A 478 16.64 -7.96 15.19
CA ALA A 478 17.65 -8.38 16.16
C ALA A 478 18.78 -7.35 16.30
N GLU A 479 19.24 -6.75 15.21
CA GLU A 479 20.21 -5.62 15.21
C GLU A 479 19.63 -4.40 15.94
N MET A 480 18.34 -4.15 15.77
CA MET A 480 17.59 -3.14 16.50
C MET A 480 17.27 -3.55 17.95
N GLY A 481 17.69 -4.73 18.42
CA GLY A 481 17.53 -5.18 19.80
C GLY A 481 16.13 -5.72 20.14
N VAL A 482 15.35 -6.14 19.15
CA VAL A 482 14.03 -6.77 19.29
C VAL A 482 14.20 -8.29 19.24
N ALA A 483 13.96 -8.99 20.35
CA ALA A 483 14.02 -10.45 20.40
C ALA A 483 12.68 -11.09 20.01
N ILE A 484 12.71 -12.06 19.11
CA ILE A 484 11.58 -12.92 18.74
C ILE A 484 11.63 -14.19 19.60
N ARG A 485 10.48 -14.76 20.00
CA ARG A 485 10.43 -16.04 20.72
C ARG A 485 10.67 -17.22 19.76
N GLU A 486 11.09 -18.37 20.31
CA GLU A 486 11.29 -19.63 19.57
C GLU A 486 9.99 -20.22 18.97
N ASP A 487 8.80 -19.69 19.33
CA ASP A 487 7.48 -20.16 18.88
C ASP A 487 6.89 -19.37 17.70
N GLY A 488 7.63 -18.41 17.13
CA GLY A 488 7.15 -17.56 16.03
C GLY A 488 6.11 -16.50 16.45
N GLY A 489 5.71 -16.44 17.73
CA GLY A 489 4.78 -15.42 18.21
C GLY A 489 5.46 -14.08 18.48
N THR A 490 5.00 -13.01 17.83
CA THR A 490 5.47 -11.65 18.12
C THR A 490 4.72 -11.04 19.31
N LEU A 491 5.18 -11.27 20.54
CA LEU A 491 4.56 -10.68 21.73
C LEU A 491 5.00 -9.22 21.96
N GLY A 492 4.33 -8.28 21.28
CA GLY A 492 4.10 -6.90 21.74
C GLY A 492 5.29 -5.93 21.83
N VAL A 493 4.96 -4.64 21.86
CA VAL A 493 5.84 -3.55 22.29
C VAL A 493 6.02 -3.70 23.80
N PHE A 494 6.94 -4.57 24.23
CA PHE A 494 7.43 -4.52 25.59
C PHE A 494 8.80 -3.86 25.59
N SER A 495 8.95 -2.84 26.44
CA SER A 495 10.23 -2.40 26.97
C SER A 495 11.16 -3.61 27.14
N PRO A 496 12.26 -3.72 26.39
CA PRO A 496 13.12 -4.88 26.48
C PRO A 496 13.68 -4.96 27.90
N LYS A 497 13.29 -6.01 28.64
CA LYS A 497 13.62 -6.17 30.08
C LYS A 497 15.12 -6.25 30.37
N LYS A 498 15.96 -6.43 29.35
CA LYS A 498 17.39 -6.71 29.46
C LYS A 498 18.29 -5.63 28.84
N THR A 499 17.73 -4.63 28.17
CA THR A 499 18.52 -3.54 27.56
C THR A 499 18.01 -2.18 28.03
N PRO A 500 18.88 -1.27 28.49
CA PRO A 500 18.44 0.05 28.88
C PRO A 500 17.98 0.85 27.67
N HIS A 501 16.84 1.50 27.81
CA HIS A 501 16.22 2.28 26.75
C HIS A 501 15.43 3.44 27.36
N LEU A 502 15.20 4.47 26.56
CA LEU A 502 14.33 5.59 26.88
C LEU A 502 13.00 5.39 26.16
N VAL A 503 11.91 5.68 26.86
CA VAL A 503 10.58 5.74 26.27
C VAL A 503 10.07 7.17 26.32
N ASN A 504 9.26 7.58 25.33
CA ASN A 504 8.55 8.85 25.47
C ASN A 504 7.41 8.72 26.47
N LEU A 505 7.16 9.80 27.20
CA LEU A 505 5.96 9.96 28.00
C LEU A 505 5.10 11.05 27.35
N ASN A 506 3.82 10.78 27.18
CA ASN A 506 2.84 11.68 26.59
C ASN A 506 1.64 11.83 27.54
N GLU A 507 0.96 12.98 27.51
CA GLU A 507 -0.26 13.20 28.30
C GLU A 507 -1.40 12.24 27.90
N ASP A 508 -1.41 11.75 26.66
CA ASP A 508 -2.25 10.63 26.22
C ASP A 508 -1.58 9.27 26.55
N PRO A 509 -2.15 8.43 27.43
CA PRO A 509 -1.58 7.13 27.80
C PRO A 509 -1.40 6.18 26.62
N LEU A 510 -2.20 6.30 25.56
CA LEU A 510 -2.08 5.48 24.35
C LEU A 510 -0.93 5.90 23.44
N MET A 511 -0.34 7.08 23.70
CA MET A 511 0.78 7.65 22.95
C MET A 511 2.09 7.65 23.77
N SER A 512 2.02 7.32 25.06
CA SER A 512 3.19 7.03 25.90
C SER A 512 3.80 5.70 25.48
N GLU A 513 5.12 5.56 25.65
CA GLU A 513 5.88 4.35 25.30
C GLU A 513 5.87 3.96 23.82
N CYS A 514 5.41 4.86 22.95
CA CYS A 514 5.34 4.67 21.50
C CYS A 514 6.65 5.01 20.76
N LEU A 515 7.57 5.73 21.41
CA LEU A 515 8.92 6.02 20.95
C LEU A 515 9.89 5.33 21.90
N LEU A 516 10.76 4.50 21.34
CA LEU A 516 11.75 3.75 22.08
C LEU A 516 13.14 4.07 21.53
N TYR A 517 14.04 4.53 22.39
CA TYR A 517 15.43 4.82 22.06
C TYR A 517 16.37 3.94 22.87
N TYR A 518 17.17 3.12 22.19
CA TYR A 518 18.13 2.24 22.84
C TYR A 518 19.36 3.00 23.31
N ILE A 519 19.72 2.82 24.59
CA ILE A 519 20.99 3.34 25.09
C ILE A 519 22.06 2.31 24.72
N LYS A 520 22.93 2.68 23.79
CA LYS A 520 24.05 1.84 23.34
C LYS A 520 25.11 1.74 24.43
N ASP A 521 25.88 0.65 24.40
CA ASP A 521 27.08 0.51 25.23
C ASP A 521 28.06 1.66 24.93
N GLY A 522 28.52 2.35 25.97
CA GLY A 522 29.30 3.58 25.86
C GLY A 522 28.51 4.85 26.24
N ILE A 523 28.84 5.97 25.59
CA ILE A 523 28.28 7.29 25.91
C ILE A 523 27.24 7.67 24.86
N THR A 524 26.02 7.98 25.29
CA THR A 524 24.95 8.58 24.49
C THR A 524 24.76 10.03 24.94
N ARG A 525 24.85 10.98 24.01
CA ARG A 525 24.74 12.43 24.28
C ARG A 525 23.36 12.97 23.88
N VAL A 526 22.79 13.82 24.72
CA VAL A 526 21.47 14.41 24.50
C VAL A 526 21.56 15.92 24.58
N GLY A 527 20.99 16.62 23.59
CA GLY A 527 21.08 18.08 23.51
C GLY A 527 20.38 18.67 22.29
N GLN A 528 20.68 19.92 21.96
CA GLN A 528 20.12 20.58 20.78
C GLN A 528 20.92 20.26 19.50
N ALA A 529 20.30 20.50 18.34
CA ALA A 529 20.89 20.19 17.03
C ALA A 529 22.10 21.08 16.68
N ASP A 530 22.15 22.26 17.26
CA ASP A 530 23.12 23.34 17.02
C ASP A 530 24.29 23.34 18.02
N ALA A 531 24.35 22.35 18.91
CA ALA A 531 25.46 22.20 19.85
C ALA A 531 26.80 22.00 19.14
N GLU A 532 27.89 22.55 19.71
CA GLU A 532 29.25 22.40 19.17
C GLU A 532 29.66 20.93 18.97
N ARG A 533 29.20 20.05 19.87
CA ARG A 533 29.38 18.61 19.74
C ARG A 533 28.11 17.95 19.24
N ARG A 534 28.29 17.00 18.32
CA ARG A 534 27.20 16.18 17.80
C ARG A 534 26.50 15.43 18.93
N GLN A 535 25.19 15.63 19.01
CA GLN A 535 24.30 14.93 19.94
C GLN A 535 23.73 13.67 19.28
N ASP A 536 23.58 12.59 20.05
CA ASP A 536 22.99 11.32 19.59
C ASP A 536 21.46 11.38 19.65
N ILE A 537 20.92 12.02 20.70
CA ILE A 537 19.50 12.33 20.84
C ILE A 537 19.33 13.85 20.77
N VAL A 538 18.61 14.30 19.74
CA VAL A 538 18.35 15.72 19.53
C VAL A 538 16.97 16.08 20.09
N LEU A 539 16.95 17.01 21.04
CA LEU A 539 15.73 17.54 21.64
C LEU A 539 15.53 19.00 21.24
N SER A 540 14.27 19.44 21.23
CA SER A 540 13.90 20.84 20.94
C SER A 540 12.93 21.36 22.00
N GLY A 541 13.14 22.59 22.46
CA GLY A 541 12.31 23.23 23.48
C GLY A 541 13.04 24.38 24.17
N ALA A 542 12.29 25.31 24.77
CA ALA A 542 12.83 26.53 25.36
C ALA A 542 13.76 26.32 26.57
N HIS A 543 13.73 25.13 27.18
CA HIS A 543 14.53 24.76 28.35
C HIS A 543 15.54 23.64 28.08
N ILE A 544 15.67 23.21 26.82
CA ILE A 544 16.68 22.24 26.40
C ILE A 544 18.00 23.00 26.21
N ARG A 545 19.09 22.47 26.77
CA ARG A 545 20.44 23.05 26.64
C ARG A 545 21.14 22.44 25.42
N GLU A 546 22.11 23.15 24.85
CA GLU A 546 22.95 22.66 23.75
C GLU A 546 23.54 21.27 24.09
N GLU A 547 24.13 21.12 25.27
CA GLU A 547 24.49 19.81 25.85
C GLU A 547 23.64 19.58 27.10
N HIS A 548 22.58 18.78 26.99
CA HIS A 548 21.55 18.65 28.02
C HIS A 548 21.87 17.58 29.06
N CYS A 549 22.24 16.37 28.62
CA CYS A 549 22.70 15.31 29.51
C CYS A 549 23.47 14.23 28.74
N ILE A 550 24.10 13.32 29.50
CA ILE A 550 24.75 12.13 28.98
C ILE A 550 24.23 10.88 29.68
N PHE A 551 24.00 9.83 28.90
CA PHE A 551 23.80 8.48 29.40
C PHE A 551 25.08 7.69 29.18
N ARG A 552 25.61 7.08 30.24
CA ARG A 552 26.76 6.19 30.17
C ARG A 552 26.30 4.78 30.50
N SER A 553 26.35 3.89 29.51
CA SER A 553 25.99 2.47 29.64
C SER A 553 27.24 1.61 29.68
N GLU A 554 27.41 0.81 30.75
CA GLU A 554 28.52 -0.12 30.91
C GLU A 554 28.03 -1.51 31.34
N ARG A 555 28.67 -2.57 30.84
CA ARG A 555 28.41 -3.95 31.27
C ARG A 555 29.34 -4.33 32.42
N ASN A 556 28.77 -4.81 33.51
CA ASN A 556 29.55 -5.32 34.63
C ASN A 556 30.01 -6.78 34.39
N ALA A 557 30.92 -7.28 35.24
CA ALA A 557 31.48 -8.63 35.15
C ALA A 557 30.44 -9.77 35.26
N ASN A 558 29.23 -9.47 35.74
CA ASN A 558 28.12 -10.42 35.87
C ASN A 558 27.15 -10.36 34.67
N GLY A 559 27.45 -9.56 33.64
CA GLY A 559 26.62 -9.40 32.44
C GLY A 559 25.43 -8.44 32.58
N ASN A 560 25.29 -7.72 33.71
CA ASN A 560 24.26 -6.71 33.90
C ASN A 560 24.70 -5.37 33.30
N VAL A 561 23.75 -4.64 32.70
CA VAL A 561 23.98 -3.31 32.14
C VAL A 561 23.65 -2.24 33.19
N ILE A 562 24.58 -1.33 33.45
CA ILE A 562 24.40 -0.19 34.38
C ILE A 562 24.38 1.09 33.56
N VAL A 563 23.34 1.91 33.75
CA VAL A 563 23.25 3.24 33.13
C VAL A 563 23.41 4.33 34.17
N HIS A 564 24.37 5.21 33.94
CA HIS A 564 24.56 6.43 34.71
C HIS A 564 24.08 7.63 33.91
N VAL A 565 23.24 8.46 34.53
CA VAL A 565 22.83 9.75 33.97
C VAL A 565 23.71 10.83 34.56
N GLY A 566 24.46 11.52 33.72
CA GLY A 566 25.25 12.69 34.09
C GLY A 566 24.61 13.96 33.53
N ALA A 567 24.53 15.02 34.34
CA ALA A 567 24.41 16.37 33.82
C ALA A 567 25.80 16.81 33.32
N MET A 568 25.85 17.49 32.17
CA MET A 568 27.06 18.21 31.76
C MET A 568 27.10 19.60 32.39
#